data_AF-A0A0S8AVF7-F1
#
_entry.id   AF-A0A0S8AVF7-F1
#
_cell.length_a   1.000
_cell.length_b   1.000
_cell.length_c   1.000
_cell.angle_alpha   90.00
_cell.angle_beta   90.00
_cell.angle_gamma   90.00
#
_symmetry.space_group_name_H-M   'P 1'
#
loop_
_entity.id
_entity.type
_entity.pdbx_description
1 polymer ?
#
loop_
_entity_poly.entity_id
_entity_poly.type
_entity_poly.pdbx_seq_one_letter_code
_entity_poly.pdbx_strand_id
1 'polypeptide(L)'
;MIIRGVLFGAAVTTSVVAAAPLLGQEASLLLGGIHTAYADSLSGSAGTVGVRLKVQTPGFWTQVDGFATRFTTGGWATQGSGGLMGLVGLSPHVALGIRADGSVNAIQDGPWSAIGSGGPYLVAATDGWIAAGGVTAGGVRTIDSITSPLVTGVVRMSRLAGRWTVDLRASGSWADTIRFFDGLAGLMYTDRHVTVSAHGGIRTGDLGDEPWAQGQLEWRIMPYLALETAVGNYPADVTGFTEGFFVSAGLRIGTRRRDLPPEPNVRTERLGGQQAQVTFTVRDAEDVAIAGEWNAWTPTPLARIDGSHWRITLPLGPGAYRFALVIDGDRWVVPKGVPAMPDDFGGEVGLLLIGGEVR
;
A
#
# COMPACT_ATOMS: atom_id res chain seq x y z
N MET A 1 25.91 47.10 14.74
CA MET A 1 24.93 48.08 15.26
C MET A 1 23.58 47.77 14.61
N ILE A 2 22.65 47.22 15.41
CA ILE A 2 21.17 47.22 15.28
C ILE A 2 20.60 46.49 14.03
N ILE A 3 20.26 45.18 14.09
CA ILE A 3 19.08 44.49 14.67
C ILE A 3 17.80 44.55 13.81
N ARG A 4 17.28 43.32 13.54
CA ARG A 4 15.92 42.85 13.24
C ARG A 4 15.48 42.66 11.78
N GLY A 5 15.35 41.37 11.45
CA GLY A 5 14.57 40.81 10.35
C GLY A 5 14.49 39.27 10.47
N VAL A 6 14.16 38.75 11.67
CA VAL A 6 13.80 37.34 11.86
C VAL A 6 12.33 37.19 11.47
N LEU A 7 12.06 36.40 10.43
CA LEU A 7 10.76 35.83 10.05
C LEU A 7 11.09 34.62 9.14
N PHE A 8 11.44 33.48 9.73
CA PHE A 8 10.55 32.32 9.88
C PHE A 8 9.71 32.00 8.64
N GLY A 9 10.19 30.99 7.90
CA GLY A 9 9.45 30.27 6.87
C GLY A 9 9.87 28.80 6.82
N ALA A 10 10.32 28.24 7.96
CA ALA A 10 10.23 26.80 8.16
C ALA A 10 8.73 26.50 8.27
N ALA A 11 8.12 26.00 7.21
CA ALA A 11 6.80 25.38 7.29
C ALA A 11 6.94 24.01 7.97
N VAL A 12 7.37 24.04 9.22
CA VAL A 12 6.95 23.06 10.22
C VAL A 12 5.52 23.44 10.55
N THR A 13 4.57 22.90 9.79
CA THR A 13 3.16 22.96 10.20
C THR A 13 2.94 21.90 11.26
N THR A 14 3.49 22.11 12.46
CA THR A 14 2.82 21.65 13.68
C THR A 14 1.64 22.58 13.90
N SER A 15 0.53 22.27 13.23
CA SER A 15 -0.78 22.68 13.71
C SER A 15 -1.38 21.47 14.40
N VAL A 16 -1.19 21.48 15.71
CA VAL A 16 -2.14 21.09 16.75
C VAL A 16 -3.01 19.88 16.39
N VAL A 17 -2.78 18.82 17.18
CA VAL A 17 -3.79 17.92 17.73
C VAL A 17 -5.05 18.72 18.10
N ALA A 18 -5.86 19.07 17.11
CA ALA A 18 -7.30 19.05 17.27
C ALA A 18 -7.61 17.57 17.17
N ALA A 19 -8.06 17.00 18.28
CA ALA A 19 -8.62 15.67 18.33
C ALA A 19 -9.86 15.60 17.43
N ALA A 20 -9.66 15.60 16.11
CA ALA A 20 -10.47 14.78 15.24
C ALA A 20 -10.11 13.34 15.65
N PRO A 21 -11.09 12.47 15.92
CA PRO A 21 -10.78 11.09 16.25
C PRO A 21 -9.87 10.57 15.14
N LEU A 22 -8.67 10.11 15.52
CA LEU A 22 -7.68 9.47 14.65
C LEU A 22 -8.32 8.21 14.05
N LEU A 23 -9.20 8.38 13.07
CA LEU A 23 -9.75 7.32 12.26
C LEU A 23 -8.81 7.13 11.07
N GLY A 24 -7.61 6.62 11.34
CA GLY A 24 -6.59 6.28 10.34
C GLY A 24 -5.73 5.15 10.88
N GLN A 25 -5.92 3.94 10.35
CA GLN A 25 -5.61 2.69 11.06
C GLN A 25 -4.12 2.31 11.16
N GLU A 26 -3.17 3.12 10.66
CA GLU A 26 -1.76 3.02 11.05
C GLU A 26 -1.02 4.35 10.89
N ALA A 27 -0.35 4.79 11.97
CA ALA A 27 0.64 5.86 11.94
C ALA A 27 1.95 5.33 12.52
N SER A 28 3.06 5.58 11.81
CA SER A 28 4.38 5.12 12.26
C SER A 28 5.50 6.10 11.95
N LEU A 29 6.53 6.02 12.79
CA LEU A 29 7.79 6.76 12.70
C LEU A 29 8.93 5.79 12.40
N LEU A 30 9.71 6.05 11.36
CA LEU A 30 10.96 5.35 11.05
C LEU A 30 12.14 6.19 11.53
N LEU A 31 13.07 5.56 12.24
CA LEU A 31 14.38 6.13 12.56
C LEU A 31 15.45 5.18 12.02
N GLY A 32 16.29 5.65 11.11
CA GLY A 32 17.24 4.76 10.45
C GLY A 32 18.41 5.46 9.79
N GLY A 33 19.17 4.69 9.03
CA GLY A 33 20.24 5.16 8.18
C GLY A 33 20.09 4.59 6.78
N ILE A 34 20.60 5.33 5.80
CA ILE A 34 20.71 4.92 4.41
C ILE A 34 22.14 5.17 3.94
N HIS A 35 22.66 4.25 3.15
CA HIS A 35 23.85 4.45 2.34
C HIS A 35 23.43 4.38 0.88
N THR A 36 23.80 5.38 0.09
CA THR A 36 23.53 5.42 -1.35
C THR A 36 24.84 5.60 -2.12
N ALA A 37 24.89 5.00 -3.31
CA ALA A 37 25.96 5.18 -4.27
C ALA A 37 25.34 5.38 -5.65
N TYR A 38 25.58 6.54 -6.26
CA TYR A 38 25.14 6.85 -7.62
C TYR A 38 26.24 6.48 -8.62
N ALA A 39 25.86 6.12 -9.85
CA ALA A 39 26.80 5.80 -10.93
C ALA A 39 27.85 6.91 -11.17
N ASP A 40 27.45 8.17 -10.93
CA ASP A 40 28.30 9.36 -11.12
C ASP A 40 29.22 9.67 -9.92
N SER A 41 29.62 8.65 -9.14
CA SER A 41 30.63 8.66 -8.06
C SER A 41 30.27 9.36 -6.73
N LEU A 42 29.04 9.85 -6.58
CA LEU A 42 28.56 10.34 -5.29
C LEU A 42 28.08 9.16 -4.43
N SER A 43 28.90 8.76 -3.46
CA SER A 43 28.48 7.83 -2.39
C SER A 43 28.36 8.57 -1.06
N GLY A 44 27.31 8.30 -0.31
CA GLY A 44 27.06 8.99 0.96
C GLY A 44 26.25 8.14 1.92
N SER A 45 26.56 8.31 3.21
CA SER A 45 25.71 7.80 4.29
C SER A 45 24.87 8.94 4.85
N ALA A 46 23.67 8.62 5.33
CA ALA A 46 22.78 9.59 5.90
C ALA A 46 21.94 8.98 7.02
N GLY A 47 21.60 9.79 8.02
CA GLY A 47 20.55 9.48 8.99
C GLY A 47 19.20 9.90 8.41
N THR A 48 18.16 9.09 8.61
CA THR A 48 16.81 9.36 8.09
C THR A 48 15.76 9.25 9.19
N VAL A 49 14.78 10.16 9.13
CA VAL A 49 13.54 10.12 9.89
C VAL A 49 12.40 10.05 8.89
N GLY A 50 11.54 9.04 9.03
CA GLY A 50 10.41 8.82 8.16
C GLY A 50 9.08 8.83 8.92
N VAL A 51 8.03 9.29 8.28
CA VAL A 51 6.64 9.13 8.75
C VAL A 51 5.86 8.33 7.72
N ARG A 52 5.00 7.43 8.18
CA ARG A 52 4.03 6.74 7.34
C ARG A 52 2.65 6.87 7.94
N LEU A 53 1.70 7.21 7.09
CA LEU A 53 0.27 7.22 7.38
C LEU A 53 -0.42 6.28 6.41
N LYS A 54 -1.20 5.34 6.93
CA LYS A 54 -1.99 4.42 6.13
C LYS A 54 -3.44 4.48 6.54
N VAL A 55 -4.32 4.60 5.55
CA VAL A 55 -5.76 4.51 5.74
C VAL A 55 -6.29 3.51 4.73
N GLN A 56 -6.92 2.47 5.25
CA GLN A 56 -7.52 1.44 4.45
C GLN A 56 -8.97 1.29 4.86
N THR A 57 -9.84 1.49 3.89
CA THR A 57 -11.25 1.15 3.96
C THR A 57 -11.58 0.27 2.76
N PRO A 58 -12.78 -0.31 2.70
CA PRO A 58 -13.05 -1.36 1.73
C PRO A 58 -13.28 -0.93 0.29
N GLY A 59 -13.51 0.36 0.07
CA GLY A 59 -13.57 0.96 -1.26
C GLY A 59 -12.42 1.91 -1.52
N PHE A 60 -11.59 2.17 -0.52
CA PHE A 60 -10.60 3.23 -0.57
C PHE A 60 -9.36 2.83 0.19
N TRP A 61 -8.23 3.00 -0.47
CA TRP A 61 -6.95 2.82 0.16
C TRP A 61 -6.11 4.06 -0.08
N THR A 62 -5.27 4.39 0.90
CA THR A 62 -4.26 5.42 0.77
C THR A 62 -3.08 5.14 1.70
N GLN A 63 -1.91 5.54 1.26
CA GLN A 63 -0.77 5.74 2.13
C GLN A 63 0.01 6.95 1.67
N VAL A 64 0.63 7.59 2.66
CA VAL A 64 1.58 8.66 2.46
C VAL A 64 2.81 8.36 3.29
N ASP A 65 3.96 8.47 2.66
CA ASP A 65 5.27 8.39 3.26
C ASP A 65 5.97 9.75 3.12
N GLY A 66 6.69 10.16 4.16
CA GLY A 66 7.53 11.36 4.14
C GLY A 66 8.84 11.08 4.85
N PHE A 67 9.95 11.54 4.30
CA PHE A 67 11.29 11.32 4.82
C PHE A 67 12.07 12.62 4.87
N ALA A 68 12.82 12.81 5.96
CA ALA A 68 13.83 13.84 6.10
C ALA A 68 15.18 13.16 6.40
N THR A 69 16.15 13.41 5.53
CA THR A 69 17.43 12.71 5.51
C THR A 69 18.57 13.72 5.62
N ARG A 70 19.50 13.49 6.56
CA ARG A 70 20.69 14.32 6.76
C ARG A 70 21.94 13.55 6.36
N PHE A 71 22.65 14.00 5.33
CA PHE A 71 23.89 13.38 4.88
C PHE A 71 25.06 13.67 5.82
N THR A 72 25.96 12.71 5.98
CA THR A 72 27.19 12.86 6.77
C THR A 72 28.11 13.95 6.22
N THR A 73 28.04 14.22 4.91
CA THR A 73 28.84 15.24 4.22
C THR A 73 28.31 16.67 4.40
N GLY A 74 27.03 16.85 4.73
CA GLY A 74 26.40 18.17 4.68
C GLY A 74 25.06 18.16 3.93
N GLY A 75 24.18 19.12 4.19
CA GLY A 75 22.87 19.23 3.54
C GLY A 75 21.79 18.25 4.01
N TRP A 76 20.55 18.62 3.69
CA TRP A 76 19.34 17.82 3.92
C TRP A 76 18.72 17.40 2.59
N ALA A 77 18.06 16.25 2.58
CA ALA A 77 17.11 15.86 1.55
C ALA A 77 15.76 15.56 2.18
N THR A 78 14.69 15.93 1.48
CA THR A 78 13.32 15.59 1.86
C THR A 78 12.65 14.86 0.72
N GLN A 79 11.96 13.78 1.05
CA GLN A 79 11.23 12.97 0.08
C GLN A 79 9.81 12.76 0.59
N GLY A 80 8.86 12.72 -0.33
CA GLY A 80 7.48 12.37 -0.03
C GLY A 80 6.92 11.52 -1.15
N SER A 81 6.15 10.50 -0.81
CA SER A 81 5.44 9.68 -1.78
C SER A 81 4.07 9.34 -1.26
N GLY A 82 3.11 9.17 -2.15
CA GLY A 82 1.79 8.74 -1.76
C GLY A 82 1.05 8.11 -2.91
N GLY A 83 0.09 7.27 -2.54
CA GLY A 83 -0.83 6.64 -3.46
C GLY A 83 -2.21 6.59 -2.83
N LEU A 84 -3.22 6.70 -3.67
CA LEU A 84 -4.59 6.41 -3.31
C LEU A 84 -5.26 5.60 -4.42
N MET A 85 -6.21 4.79 -4.01
CA MET A 85 -7.03 4.02 -4.92
C MET A 85 -8.45 3.97 -4.36
N GLY A 86 -9.40 4.46 -5.14
CA GLY A 86 -10.83 4.30 -4.89
C GLY A 86 -11.41 3.31 -5.89
N LEU A 87 -12.05 2.23 -5.43
CA LEU A 87 -12.64 1.20 -6.28
C LEU A 87 -14.12 1.00 -5.98
N VAL A 88 -14.91 0.90 -7.03
CA VAL A 88 -16.33 0.52 -7.03
C VAL A 88 -16.47 -0.86 -7.68
N GLY A 89 -17.13 -1.80 -7.00
CA GLY A 89 -17.44 -3.11 -7.57
C GLY A 89 -18.42 -2.99 -8.74
N LEU A 90 -18.10 -3.62 -9.87
CA LEU A 90 -19.02 -3.77 -11.01
C LEU A 90 -19.67 -5.17 -11.01
N SER A 91 -18.91 -6.16 -10.57
CA SER A 91 -19.34 -7.54 -10.43
C SER A 91 -18.58 -8.20 -9.28
N PRO A 92 -18.93 -9.45 -8.91
CA PRO A 92 -18.21 -10.22 -7.90
C PRO A 92 -16.70 -10.33 -8.14
N HIS A 93 -16.30 -10.29 -9.40
CA HIS A 93 -14.92 -10.53 -9.84
C HIS A 93 -14.31 -9.31 -10.48
N VAL A 94 -15.01 -8.18 -10.58
CA VAL A 94 -14.56 -7.01 -11.33
C VAL A 94 -14.89 -5.73 -10.58
N ALA A 95 -13.89 -4.86 -10.41
CA ALA A 95 -14.04 -3.52 -9.86
C ALA A 95 -13.41 -2.49 -10.79
N LEU A 96 -14.04 -1.34 -10.88
CA LEU A 96 -13.55 -0.17 -11.60
C LEU A 96 -13.28 0.94 -10.59
N GLY A 97 -12.24 1.72 -10.81
CA GLY A 97 -11.94 2.81 -9.92
C GLY A 97 -10.96 3.81 -10.48
N ILE A 98 -10.48 4.65 -9.57
CA ILE A 98 -9.49 5.68 -9.83
C ILE A 98 -8.28 5.38 -8.96
N ARG A 99 -7.11 5.37 -9.59
CA ARG A 99 -5.83 5.38 -8.90
C ARG A 99 -5.19 6.74 -9.09
N ALA A 100 -4.54 7.25 -8.05
CA ALA A 100 -3.63 8.37 -8.16
C ALA A 100 -2.39 8.09 -7.33
N ASP A 101 -1.23 8.45 -7.85
CA ASP A 101 0.05 8.31 -7.17
C ASP A 101 0.96 9.49 -7.50
N GLY A 102 1.94 9.72 -6.63
CA GLY A 102 2.93 10.74 -6.85
C GLY A 102 4.05 10.70 -5.83
N SER A 103 5.15 11.36 -6.19
CA SER A 103 6.28 11.58 -5.31
C SER A 103 6.93 12.92 -5.54
N VAL A 104 7.62 13.41 -4.52
CA VAL A 104 8.41 14.63 -4.53
C VAL A 104 9.74 14.36 -3.86
N ASN A 105 10.81 14.86 -4.46
CA ASN A 105 12.17 14.76 -3.93
C ASN A 105 12.78 16.15 -3.96
N ALA A 106 13.42 16.58 -2.87
CA ALA A 106 14.07 17.88 -2.82
C ALA A 106 15.38 17.79 -2.03
N ILE A 107 16.41 18.48 -2.51
CA ILE A 107 17.69 18.67 -1.82
C ILE A 107 17.73 20.12 -1.32
N GLN A 108 18.17 20.30 -0.07
CA GLN A 108 18.31 21.62 0.52
C GLN A 108 19.23 22.51 -0.32
N ASP A 109 18.76 23.71 -0.65
CA ASP A 109 19.48 24.67 -1.49
C ASP A 109 19.88 24.10 -2.87
N GLY A 110 19.19 23.05 -3.33
CA GLY A 110 19.47 22.30 -4.55
C GLY A 110 18.23 22.04 -5.41
N PRO A 111 18.33 21.12 -6.38
CA PRO A 111 17.20 20.79 -7.26
C PRO A 111 16.10 20.03 -6.51
N TRP A 112 14.90 20.09 -7.07
CA TRP A 112 13.77 19.27 -6.65
C TRP A 112 13.03 18.71 -7.87
N SER A 113 12.46 17.53 -7.70
CA SER A 113 11.67 16.87 -8.70
C SER A 113 10.33 16.42 -8.13
N ALA A 114 9.33 16.29 -8.99
CA ALA A 114 8.03 15.77 -8.60
C ALA A 114 7.39 15.02 -9.75
N ILE A 115 6.60 14.02 -9.43
CA ILE A 115 5.80 13.27 -10.38
C ILE A 115 4.45 13.02 -9.74
N GLY A 116 3.40 13.10 -10.55
CA GLY A 116 2.06 12.80 -10.10
C GLY A 116 1.22 12.35 -11.27
N SER A 117 0.43 11.31 -11.08
CA SER A 117 -0.49 10.79 -12.08
C SER A 117 -1.78 10.29 -11.45
N GLY A 118 -2.85 10.28 -12.24
CA GLY A 118 -4.07 9.62 -11.85
C GLY A 118 -4.92 9.22 -13.05
N GLY A 119 -5.78 8.22 -12.87
CA GLY A 119 -6.63 7.75 -13.94
C GLY A 119 -7.44 6.51 -13.60
N PRO A 120 -8.24 6.05 -14.57
CA PRO A 120 -9.06 4.86 -14.41
C PRO A 120 -8.20 3.60 -14.20
N TYR A 121 -8.70 2.74 -13.34
CA TYR A 121 -8.08 1.47 -12.97
C TYR A 121 -9.14 0.38 -12.91
N LEU A 122 -8.94 -0.70 -13.66
CA LEU A 122 -9.79 -1.88 -13.65
C LEU A 122 -9.06 -2.99 -12.91
N VAL A 123 -9.78 -3.68 -12.03
CA VAL A 123 -9.30 -4.83 -11.28
C VAL A 123 -10.25 -5.98 -11.54
N ALA A 124 -9.72 -7.13 -11.91
CA ALA A 124 -10.42 -8.39 -11.98
C ALA A 124 -9.76 -9.38 -11.00
N ALA A 125 -10.56 -10.08 -10.20
CA ALA A 125 -10.08 -11.06 -9.26
C ALA A 125 -10.88 -12.36 -9.38
N THR A 126 -10.16 -13.49 -9.41
CA THR A 126 -10.71 -14.85 -9.34
C THR A 126 -9.94 -15.63 -8.26
N ASP A 127 -10.20 -16.92 -8.06
CA ASP A 127 -9.64 -17.71 -6.94
C ASP A 127 -8.12 -17.55 -6.74
N GLY A 128 -7.76 -16.60 -5.88
CA GLY A 128 -6.42 -16.11 -5.55
C GLY A 128 -5.61 -15.53 -6.73
N TRP A 129 -6.23 -15.21 -7.86
CA TRP A 129 -5.59 -14.48 -8.97
C TRP A 129 -6.17 -13.07 -9.05
N ILE A 130 -5.32 -12.09 -9.29
CA ILE A 130 -5.71 -10.69 -9.48
C ILE A 130 -5.06 -10.21 -10.76
N ALA A 131 -5.86 -9.73 -11.70
CA ALA A 131 -5.41 -8.98 -12.86
C ALA A 131 -5.87 -7.53 -12.70
N ALA A 132 -5.00 -6.58 -12.95
CA ALA A 132 -5.37 -5.17 -12.90
C ALA A 132 -4.71 -4.41 -14.04
N GLY A 133 -5.33 -3.32 -14.45
CA GLY A 133 -4.75 -2.47 -15.47
C GLY A 133 -5.44 -1.12 -15.55
N GLY A 134 -4.71 -0.14 -16.06
CA GLY A 134 -5.22 1.21 -16.15
C GLY A 134 -4.30 2.10 -16.96
N VAL A 135 -4.80 3.30 -17.21
CA VAL A 135 -4.04 4.37 -17.85
C VAL A 135 -4.14 5.59 -16.94
N THR A 136 -3.01 6.11 -16.50
CA THR A 136 -2.93 7.33 -15.73
C THR A 136 -2.39 8.47 -16.59
N ALA A 137 -2.84 9.69 -16.30
CA ALA A 137 -2.33 10.91 -16.88
C ALA A 137 -1.95 11.88 -15.75
N GLY A 138 -0.96 12.71 -15.99
CA GLY A 138 -0.48 13.66 -15.00
C GLY A 138 0.72 14.44 -15.50
N GLY A 139 1.70 14.66 -14.64
CA GLY A 139 2.88 15.45 -14.98
C GLY A 139 4.10 15.04 -14.19
N VAL A 140 5.25 15.35 -14.77
CA VAL A 140 6.56 15.24 -14.14
C VAL A 140 7.24 16.60 -14.19
N ARG A 141 7.91 16.95 -13.11
CA ARG A 141 8.91 18.01 -13.04
C ARG A 141 10.26 17.38 -12.76
N THR A 142 11.22 17.62 -13.63
CA THR A 142 12.58 17.11 -13.51
C THR A 142 13.45 17.99 -12.61
N ILE A 143 14.58 17.46 -12.18
CA ILE A 143 15.61 18.19 -11.42
C ILE A 143 16.13 19.43 -12.17
N ASP A 144 16.09 19.42 -13.50
CA ASP A 144 16.46 20.55 -14.38
C ASP A 144 15.34 21.56 -14.59
N SER A 145 14.29 21.48 -13.76
CA SER A 145 13.13 22.38 -13.79
C SER A 145 12.22 22.28 -15.02
N ILE A 146 12.37 21.24 -15.85
CA ILE A 146 11.49 20.96 -16.98
C ILE A 146 10.21 20.31 -16.45
N THR A 147 9.05 20.79 -16.88
CA THR A 147 7.76 20.18 -16.55
C THR A 147 7.12 19.62 -17.81
N SER A 148 6.80 18.33 -17.80
CA SER A 148 6.24 17.61 -18.95
C SER A 148 4.96 16.87 -18.57
N PRO A 149 3.97 16.78 -19.48
CA PRO A 149 2.84 15.88 -19.27
C PRO A 149 3.35 14.43 -19.23
N LEU A 150 2.71 13.60 -18.40
CA LEU A 150 3.02 12.19 -18.24
C LEU A 150 1.78 11.36 -18.52
N VAL A 151 1.92 10.30 -19.32
CA VAL A 151 0.91 9.25 -19.48
C VAL A 151 1.55 7.91 -19.23
N THR A 152 0.91 7.06 -18.43
CA THR A 152 1.41 5.71 -18.14
C THR A 152 0.29 4.68 -18.29
N GLY A 153 0.50 3.69 -19.13
CA GLY A 153 -0.32 2.47 -19.16
C GLY A 153 0.32 1.41 -18.27
N VAL A 154 -0.47 0.72 -17.46
CA VAL A 154 0.00 -0.37 -16.60
C VAL A 154 -0.92 -1.58 -16.70
N VAL A 155 -0.33 -2.76 -16.71
CA VAL A 155 -1.00 -4.04 -16.49
C VAL A 155 -0.24 -4.79 -15.39
N ARG A 156 -0.99 -5.43 -14.51
CA ARG A 156 -0.50 -6.17 -13.37
C ARG A 156 -1.22 -7.50 -13.28
N MET A 157 -0.50 -8.55 -12.91
CA MET A 157 -1.06 -9.83 -12.55
C MET A 157 -0.40 -10.33 -11.26
N SER A 158 -1.21 -10.73 -10.29
CA SER A 158 -0.75 -11.21 -8.99
C SER A 158 -1.39 -12.54 -8.64
N ARG A 159 -0.63 -13.42 -7.99
CA ARG A 159 -1.10 -14.70 -7.47
C ARG A 159 -0.87 -14.76 -5.97
N LEU A 160 -1.96 -14.97 -5.23
CA LEU A 160 -1.97 -15.20 -3.78
C LEU A 160 -1.97 -16.71 -3.52
N ALA A 161 -0.97 -17.19 -2.79
CA ALA A 161 -0.78 -18.61 -2.48
C ALA A 161 -0.33 -18.77 -1.02
N GLY A 162 -1.30 -18.79 -0.11
CA GLY A 162 -1.04 -18.93 1.31
C GLY A 162 -0.30 -17.72 1.87
N ARG A 163 0.98 -17.89 2.21
CA ARG A 163 1.86 -16.82 2.73
C ARG A 163 2.60 -16.06 1.62
N TRP A 164 2.48 -16.51 0.38
CA TRP A 164 3.22 -15.98 -0.75
C TRP A 164 2.33 -15.16 -1.67
N THR A 165 2.87 -14.06 -2.16
CA THR A 165 2.32 -13.27 -3.25
C THR A 165 3.36 -13.18 -4.36
N VAL A 166 2.98 -13.60 -5.56
CA VAL A 166 3.78 -13.36 -6.78
C VAL A 166 3.15 -12.21 -7.53
N ASP A 167 3.96 -11.27 -8.01
CA ASP A 167 3.55 -10.10 -8.77
C ASP A 167 4.26 -10.04 -10.11
N LEU A 168 3.53 -9.75 -11.17
CA LEU A 168 4.05 -9.41 -12.47
C LEU A 168 3.45 -8.08 -12.89
N ARG A 169 4.27 -7.16 -13.40
CA ARG A 169 3.83 -5.86 -13.87
C ARG A 169 4.51 -5.50 -15.18
N ALA A 170 3.74 -4.93 -16.09
CA ALA A 170 4.22 -4.30 -17.30
C ALA A 170 3.69 -2.87 -17.34
N SER A 171 4.52 -1.90 -17.67
CA SER A 171 4.09 -0.51 -17.87
C SER A 171 4.81 0.16 -19.02
N GLY A 172 4.11 1.03 -19.72
CA GLY A 172 4.68 1.92 -20.73
C GLY A 172 4.38 3.37 -20.38
N SER A 173 5.41 4.20 -20.38
CA SER A 173 5.34 5.59 -19.94
C SER A 173 5.83 6.54 -21.03
N TRP A 174 5.12 7.65 -21.19
CA TRP A 174 5.42 8.75 -22.11
C TRP A 174 5.47 10.07 -21.34
N ALA A 175 6.61 10.74 -21.37
CA ALA A 175 6.80 12.06 -20.80
C ALA A 175 7.54 12.97 -21.80
N ASP A 176 6.80 13.86 -22.47
CA ASP A 176 7.33 14.67 -23.58
C ASP A 176 8.02 13.80 -24.67
N THR A 177 9.34 13.90 -24.80
CA THR A 177 10.14 13.14 -25.76
C THR A 177 10.60 11.79 -25.20
N ILE A 178 10.54 11.58 -23.89
CA ILE A 178 11.01 10.39 -23.19
C ILE A 178 9.92 9.31 -23.19
N ARG A 179 10.30 8.11 -23.62
CA ARG A 179 9.44 6.92 -23.75
C ARG A 179 10.19 5.72 -23.20
N PHE A 180 9.57 5.00 -22.29
CA PHE A 180 10.18 3.79 -21.74
C PHE A 180 9.12 2.75 -21.36
N PHE A 181 9.57 1.51 -21.31
CA PHE A 181 8.78 0.36 -20.88
C PHE A 181 9.47 -0.34 -19.73
N ASP A 182 8.69 -0.75 -18.72
CA ASP A 182 9.15 -1.53 -17.58
C ASP A 182 8.45 -2.89 -17.55
N GLY A 183 9.23 -3.95 -17.38
CA GLY A 183 8.75 -5.28 -17.01
C GLY A 183 9.30 -5.66 -15.64
N LEU A 184 8.44 -5.98 -14.69
CA LEU A 184 8.79 -6.27 -13.30
C LEU A 184 8.20 -7.60 -12.84
N ALA A 185 8.98 -8.33 -12.05
CA ALA A 185 8.53 -9.47 -11.27
C ALA A 185 8.80 -9.23 -9.78
N GLY A 186 7.87 -9.65 -8.94
CA GLY A 186 7.93 -9.52 -7.49
C GLY A 186 7.51 -10.79 -6.78
N LEU A 187 8.11 -11.03 -5.63
CA LEU A 187 7.78 -12.09 -4.70
C LEU A 187 7.71 -11.49 -3.30
N MET A 188 6.63 -11.77 -2.59
CA MET A 188 6.45 -11.36 -1.21
C MET A 188 6.06 -12.56 -0.37
N TYR A 189 6.69 -12.71 0.79
CA TYR A 189 6.31 -13.64 1.85
C TYR A 189 5.84 -12.85 3.06
N THR A 190 4.67 -13.19 3.58
CA THR A 190 4.11 -12.54 4.77
C THR A 190 3.69 -13.56 5.80
N ASP A 191 4.18 -13.38 7.03
CA ASP A 191 3.74 -14.08 8.24
C ASP A 191 3.60 -13.08 9.39
N ARG A 192 3.23 -13.57 10.57
CA ARG A 192 2.93 -12.77 11.74
C ARG A 192 4.03 -11.80 12.18
N HIS A 193 5.28 -12.21 12.05
CA HIS A 193 6.43 -11.43 12.49
C HIS A 193 7.24 -10.87 11.34
N VAL A 194 7.08 -11.38 10.12
CA VAL A 194 8.03 -11.14 9.04
C VAL A 194 7.29 -10.91 7.75
N THR A 195 7.62 -9.79 7.11
CA THR A 195 7.35 -9.57 5.69
C THR A 195 8.69 -9.51 4.97
N VAL A 196 8.87 -10.35 3.96
CA VAL A 196 10.02 -10.28 3.05
C VAL A 196 9.49 -10.01 1.66
N SER A 197 10.02 -9.02 0.97
CA SER A 197 9.75 -8.79 -0.44
C SER A 197 11.05 -8.75 -1.23
N ALA A 198 10.98 -9.27 -2.45
CA ALA A 198 12.01 -9.12 -3.46
C ALA A 198 11.33 -8.81 -4.78
N HIS A 199 11.79 -7.78 -5.48
CA HIS A 199 11.27 -7.41 -6.79
C HIS A 199 12.39 -6.93 -7.68
N GLY A 200 12.25 -7.13 -8.96
CA GLY A 200 13.23 -6.69 -9.94
C GLY A 200 12.63 -6.65 -11.33
N GLY A 201 13.29 -5.94 -12.22
CA GLY A 201 12.77 -5.70 -13.53
C GLY A 201 13.82 -5.28 -14.52
N ILE A 202 13.35 -5.08 -15.74
CA ILE A 202 14.10 -4.53 -16.85
C ILE A 202 13.35 -3.28 -17.33
N ARG A 203 14.13 -2.24 -17.63
CA ARG A 203 13.64 -1.07 -18.36
C ARG A 203 14.13 -1.15 -19.81
N THR A 204 13.40 -0.55 -20.73
CA THR A 204 13.88 -0.32 -22.10
C THR A 204 13.33 0.98 -22.66
N GLY A 205 14.06 1.59 -23.61
CA GLY A 205 13.71 2.86 -24.25
C GLY A 205 14.66 3.99 -23.83
N ASP A 206 14.13 5.21 -23.75
CA ASP A 206 14.94 6.43 -23.61
C ASP A 206 15.63 6.59 -22.24
N LEU A 207 15.26 5.77 -21.25
CA LEU A 207 15.83 5.77 -19.90
C LEU A 207 16.76 4.58 -19.62
N GLY A 208 17.22 3.90 -20.66
CA GLY A 208 18.21 2.82 -20.58
C GLY A 208 17.62 1.41 -20.58
N ASP A 209 18.52 0.43 -20.73
CA ASP A 209 18.19 -1.01 -20.85
C ASP A 209 18.70 -1.83 -19.64
N GLU A 210 18.92 -1.18 -18.49
CA GLU A 210 19.57 -1.83 -17.34
C GLU A 210 18.57 -2.63 -16.47
N PRO A 211 18.94 -3.85 -16.05
CA PRO A 211 18.16 -4.59 -15.07
C PRO A 211 18.37 -4.02 -13.67
N TRP A 212 17.33 -4.11 -12.85
CA TRP A 212 17.39 -3.67 -11.46
C TRP A 212 16.67 -4.62 -10.53
N ALA A 213 17.10 -4.66 -9.27
CA ALA A 213 16.53 -5.53 -8.25
C ALA A 213 16.60 -4.89 -6.87
N GLN A 214 15.59 -5.17 -6.05
CA GLN A 214 15.46 -4.69 -4.69
C GLN A 214 14.90 -5.78 -3.79
N GLY A 215 15.33 -5.77 -2.54
CA GLY A 215 14.82 -6.63 -1.48
C GLY A 215 14.55 -5.83 -0.22
N GLN A 216 13.50 -6.20 0.49
CA GLN A 216 13.11 -5.57 1.75
C GLN A 216 12.69 -6.65 2.76
N LEU A 217 13.03 -6.39 4.01
CA LEU A 217 12.61 -7.16 5.18
C LEU A 217 11.98 -6.20 6.19
N GLU A 218 10.79 -6.54 6.64
CA GLU A 218 10.16 -5.98 7.84
C GLU A 218 10.06 -7.10 8.87
N TRP A 219 10.83 -6.99 9.96
CA TRP A 219 10.76 -7.91 11.08
C TRP A 219 10.12 -7.22 12.29
N ARG A 220 8.88 -7.59 12.58
CA ARG A 220 8.13 -7.13 13.75
C ARG A 220 8.68 -7.80 15.02
N ILE A 221 9.40 -7.01 15.81
CA ILE A 221 9.99 -7.40 17.10
C ILE A 221 8.94 -7.33 18.22
N MET A 222 8.10 -6.28 18.18
CA MET A 222 6.96 -6.06 19.07
C MET A 222 5.75 -5.60 18.24
N PRO A 223 4.50 -5.65 18.76
CA PRO A 223 3.32 -5.21 18.01
C PRO A 223 3.34 -3.76 17.49
N TYR A 224 4.25 -2.95 18.01
CA TYR A 224 4.45 -1.53 17.69
C TYR A 224 5.88 -1.22 17.24
N LEU A 225 6.76 -2.21 17.15
CA LEU A 225 8.18 -2.01 16.83
C LEU A 225 8.61 -3.05 15.78
N ALA A 226 9.09 -2.56 14.64
CA ALA A 226 9.66 -3.39 13.59
C ALA A 226 11.06 -2.91 13.21
N LEU A 227 11.92 -3.86 12.84
CA LEU A 227 13.15 -3.59 12.10
C LEU A 227 12.81 -3.62 10.62
N GLU A 228 13.14 -2.54 9.90
CA GLU A 228 13.07 -2.47 8.45
C GLU A 228 14.47 -2.44 7.87
N THR A 229 14.72 -3.28 6.87
CA THR A 229 15.96 -3.23 6.09
C THR A 229 15.62 -3.36 4.61
N ALA A 230 16.29 -2.58 3.77
CA ALA A 230 16.15 -2.72 2.33
C ALA A 230 17.51 -2.58 1.64
N VAL A 231 17.65 -3.25 0.51
CA VAL A 231 18.85 -3.20 -0.33
C VAL A 231 18.44 -3.33 -1.78
N GLY A 232 19.11 -2.62 -2.67
CA GLY A 232 18.93 -2.84 -4.09
C GLY A 232 19.49 -1.73 -4.93
N ASN A 233 19.27 -1.87 -6.23
CA ASN A 233 19.50 -0.82 -7.19
C ASN A 233 18.19 -0.32 -7.81
N TYR A 234 18.23 0.87 -8.38
CA TYR A 234 17.13 1.46 -9.14
C TYR A 234 17.66 2.02 -10.45
N PRO A 235 16.88 1.96 -11.53
CA PRO A 235 17.27 2.51 -12.83
C PRO A 235 17.17 4.03 -12.81
N ALA A 236 17.78 4.70 -13.79
CA ALA A 236 17.56 6.11 -14.03
C ALA A 236 16.06 6.41 -14.22
N ASP A 237 15.56 7.49 -13.64
CA ASP A 237 14.14 7.85 -13.65
C ASP A 237 13.82 9.07 -14.52
N VAL A 238 12.54 9.18 -14.90
CA VAL A 238 12.01 10.27 -15.73
C VAL A 238 12.11 11.65 -15.08
N THR A 239 12.38 11.71 -13.78
CA THR A 239 12.58 12.96 -13.03
C THR A 239 14.03 13.45 -13.12
N GLY A 240 14.92 12.66 -13.71
CA GLY A 240 16.33 12.99 -13.95
C GLY A 240 17.29 12.43 -12.90
N PHE A 241 16.83 11.63 -11.94
CA PHE A 241 17.77 10.89 -11.09
C PHE A 241 18.43 9.78 -11.91
N THR A 242 19.75 9.69 -11.80
CA THR A 242 20.53 8.60 -12.39
C THR A 242 20.36 7.32 -11.59
N GLU A 243 20.76 6.21 -12.19
CA GLU A 243 20.77 4.92 -11.51
C GLU A 243 21.63 4.95 -10.25
N GLY A 244 21.28 4.09 -9.31
CA GLY A 244 22.01 4.01 -8.05
C GLY A 244 21.73 2.75 -7.28
N PHE A 245 22.59 2.54 -6.28
CA PHE A 245 22.49 1.47 -5.30
C PHE A 245 22.21 2.06 -3.92
N PHE A 246 21.43 1.35 -3.12
CA PHE A 246 21.17 1.72 -1.74
C PHE A 246 21.17 0.53 -0.80
N VAL A 247 21.48 0.83 0.46
CA VAL A 247 21.23 -0.03 1.62
C VAL A 247 20.60 0.84 2.69
N SER A 248 19.50 0.39 3.29
CA SER A 248 18.86 1.07 4.42
C SER A 248 18.56 0.10 5.56
N ALA A 249 18.61 0.62 6.77
CA ALA A 249 18.17 -0.07 7.97
C ALA A 249 17.57 0.94 8.96
N GLY A 250 16.46 0.60 9.59
CA GLY A 250 15.82 1.46 10.56
C GLY A 250 14.82 0.74 11.45
N LEU A 251 14.45 1.39 12.54
CA LEU A 251 13.40 0.94 13.44
C LEU A 251 12.13 1.74 13.17
N ARG A 252 11.06 1.02 12.85
CA ARG A 252 9.72 1.58 12.71
C ARG A 252 8.94 1.41 14.00
N ILE A 253 8.45 2.53 14.54
CA ILE A 253 7.64 2.61 15.75
C ILE A 253 6.24 3.07 15.35
N GLY A 254 5.25 2.20 15.54
CA GLY A 254 3.85 2.47 15.22
C GLY A 254 2.99 2.67 16.47
N THR A 255 1.84 3.32 16.31
CA THR A 255 0.79 3.31 17.34
C THR A 255 0.14 1.91 17.36
N ARG A 256 0.35 1.10 18.44
CA ARG A 256 -0.20 -0.27 18.67
C ARG A 256 -1.63 -0.46 18.11
N ARG A 257 -2.10 -1.62 17.63
CA ARG A 257 -1.66 -3.04 17.65
C ARG A 257 -2.22 -3.67 16.35
N ARG A 258 -1.38 -4.13 15.40
CA ARG A 258 -1.83 -5.19 14.49
C ARG A 258 -1.77 -6.47 15.31
N ASP A 259 -2.73 -6.67 16.22
CA ASP A 259 -3.07 -8.03 16.58
C ASP A 259 -3.42 -8.67 15.26
N LEU A 260 -2.59 -9.60 14.81
CA LEU A 260 -3.03 -10.41 13.70
C LEU A 260 -4.37 -10.98 14.12
N PRO A 261 -5.37 -10.78 13.29
CA PRO A 261 -6.68 -11.22 13.66
C PRO A 261 -6.66 -12.71 13.98
N PRO A 262 -7.38 -13.16 15.03
CA PRO A 262 -7.57 -14.58 15.28
C PRO A 262 -8.07 -15.20 13.98
N GLU A 263 -7.32 -16.14 13.41
CA GLU A 263 -7.51 -16.64 12.05
C GLU A 263 -8.96 -17.04 11.79
N PRO A 264 -9.78 -16.18 11.16
CA PRO A 264 -11.19 -16.47 11.04
C PRO A 264 -11.37 -17.40 9.85
N ASN A 265 -11.86 -18.62 10.02
CA ASN A 265 -12.23 -19.47 8.88
C ASN A 265 -13.70 -19.25 8.52
N VAL A 266 -14.01 -19.11 7.22
CA VAL A 266 -15.37 -18.82 6.73
C VAL A 266 -15.99 -20.06 6.07
N ARG A 267 -17.22 -20.40 6.46
CA ARG A 267 -18.07 -21.39 5.78
C ARG A 267 -19.40 -20.74 5.42
N THR A 268 -19.74 -20.75 4.14
CA THR A 268 -21.01 -20.24 3.61
C THR A 268 -21.96 -21.39 3.29
N GLU A 269 -23.22 -21.29 3.71
CA GLU A 269 -24.28 -22.24 3.40
C GLU A 269 -25.53 -21.47 2.96
N ARG A 270 -26.13 -21.85 1.83
CA ARG A 270 -27.35 -21.21 1.35
C ARG A 270 -28.57 -21.78 2.06
N LEU A 271 -29.45 -20.90 2.54
CA LEU A 271 -30.70 -21.29 3.20
C LEU A 271 -31.93 -21.20 2.27
N GLY A 272 -31.72 -20.90 0.99
CA GLY A 272 -32.78 -20.61 0.01
C GLY A 272 -33.25 -19.15 0.05
N GLY A 273 -33.81 -18.64 -1.06
CA GLY A 273 -34.40 -17.30 -1.16
C GLY A 273 -33.49 -16.14 -0.72
N GLN A 274 -32.51 -15.74 -1.55
CA GLN A 274 -31.57 -14.62 -1.32
C GLN A 274 -30.96 -14.53 0.10
N GLN A 275 -30.95 -15.61 0.88
CA GLN A 275 -30.40 -15.65 2.22
C GLN A 275 -29.20 -16.59 2.24
N ALA A 276 -28.06 -16.05 2.67
CA ALA A 276 -26.83 -16.78 2.89
C ALA A 276 -26.55 -16.84 4.39
N GLN A 277 -26.40 -18.05 4.93
CA GLN A 277 -25.86 -18.23 6.25
C GLN A 277 -24.33 -18.27 6.15
N VAL A 278 -23.68 -17.39 6.91
CA VAL A 278 -22.23 -17.33 6.97
C VAL A 278 -21.81 -17.67 8.38
N THR A 279 -20.95 -18.68 8.50
CA THR A 279 -20.35 -19.09 9.77
C THR A 279 -18.87 -18.76 9.75
N PHE A 280 -18.40 -18.10 10.80
CA PHE A 280 -17.02 -17.69 11.02
C PHE A 280 -16.47 -18.43 12.24
N THR A 281 -15.25 -18.95 12.14
CA THR A 281 -14.55 -19.54 13.28
C THR A 281 -13.57 -18.52 13.84
N VAL A 282 -13.92 -17.81 14.91
CA VAL A 282 -13.12 -16.77 15.56
C VAL A 282 -12.76 -17.22 16.98
N ARG A 283 -11.47 -17.41 17.25
CA ARG A 283 -10.97 -17.73 18.61
C ARG A 283 -10.70 -16.45 19.40
N ASP A 284 -10.80 -16.53 20.73
CA ASP A 284 -10.41 -15.44 21.64
C ASP A 284 -11.07 -14.08 21.31
N ALA A 285 -12.40 -14.11 21.19
CA ALA A 285 -13.24 -12.93 20.94
C ALA A 285 -14.40 -12.89 21.93
N GLU A 286 -14.73 -11.72 22.48
CA GLU A 286 -15.90 -11.46 23.32
C GLU A 286 -17.12 -11.15 22.47
N ASP A 287 -16.94 -10.36 21.40
CA ASP A 287 -17.97 -9.99 20.42
C ASP A 287 -17.44 -10.04 18.99
N VAL A 288 -18.27 -10.47 18.03
CA VAL A 288 -17.92 -10.43 16.60
C VAL A 288 -19.07 -9.81 15.83
N ALA A 289 -18.77 -8.83 14.99
CA ALA A 289 -19.68 -8.22 14.03
C ALA A 289 -19.12 -8.37 12.61
N ILE A 290 -19.99 -8.25 11.60
CA ILE A 290 -19.61 -8.18 10.20
C ILE A 290 -20.04 -6.85 9.61
N ALA A 291 -19.15 -6.26 8.83
CA ALA A 291 -19.41 -5.07 8.06
C ALA A 291 -19.05 -5.38 6.61
N GLY A 292 -19.89 -4.95 5.68
CA GLY A 292 -19.68 -5.18 4.26
C GLY A 292 -20.49 -4.24 3.39
N GLU A 293 -20.37 -4.42 2.07
CA GLU A 293 -21.03 -3.54 1.09
C GLU A 293 -22.56 -3.50 1.26
N TRP A 294 -23.16 -4.62 1.68
CA TRP A 294 -24.61 -4.75 1.83
C TRP A 294 -25.21 -3.98 2.99
N ASN A 295 -24.41 -3.63 4.00
CA ASN A 295 -24.86 -2.85 5.16
C ASN A 295 -24.12 -1.52 5.28
N ALA A 296 -23.58 -1.03 4.16
CA ALA A 296 -22.80 0.20 4.09
C ALA A 296 -21.70 0.25 5.18
N TRP A 297 -21.07 -0.90 5.44
CA TRP A 297 -20.02 -1.05 6.44
C TRP A 297 -20.43 -0.79 7.88
N THR A 298 -21.73 -0.84 8.18
CA THR A 298 -22.25 -0.75 9.55
C THR A 298 -22.03 -2.08 10.27
N PRO A 299 -21.23 -2.15 11.35
CA PRO A 299 -20.99 -3.40 12.05
C PRO A 299 -22.30 -4.04 12.53
N THR A 300 -22.60 -5.24 12.03
CA THR A 300 -23.80 -6.01 12.40
C THR A 300 -23.35 -7.21 13.25
N PRO A 301 -23.81 -7.35 14.50
CA PRO A 301 -23.39 -8.44 15.39
C PRO A 301 -23.70 -9.83 14.84
N LEU A 302 -22.79 -10.78 15.04
CA LEU A 302 -22.98 -12.21 14.79
C LEU A 302 -23.50 -12.88 16.06
N ALA A 303 -24.29 -13.94 15.90
CA ALA A 303 -24.67 -14.82 17.00
C ALA A 303 -23.54 -15.81 17.28
N ARG A 304 -23.12 -15.92 18.56
CA ARG A 304 -22.20 -16.96 19.01
C ARG A 304 -22.92 -18.31 19.06
N ILE A 305 -22.38 -19.32 18.37
CA ILE A 305 -22.89 -20.70 18.39
C ILE A 305 -22.25 -21.49 19.53
N ASP A 306 -20.92 -21.42 19.61
CA ASP A 306 -20.12 -22.04 20.67
C ASP A 306 -18.81 -21.24 20.87
N GLY A 307 -17.91 -21.72 21.74
CA GLY A 307 -16.70 -21.00 22.16
C GLY A 307 -15.95 -20.26 21.05
N SER A 308 -15.84 -20.82 19.83
CA SER A 308 -15.14 -20.18 18.71
C SER A 308 -15.96 -20.00 17.43
N HIS A 309 -17.22 -20.41 17.38
CA HIS A 309 -18.03 -20.32 16.16
C HIS A 309 -19.08 -19.20 16.26
N TRP A 310 -19.15 -18.40 15.21
CA TRP A 310 -20.01 -17.22 15.09
C TRP A 310 -20.79 -17.29 13.80
N ARG A 311 -22.05 -16.84 13.79
CA ARG A 311 -22.91 -16.97 12.62
C ARG A 311 -23.83 -15.78 12.42
N ILE A 312 -24.10 -15.49 11.16
CA ILE A 312 -25.14 -14.56 10.74
C ILE A 312 -25.84 -15.08 9.48
N THR A 313 -27.13 -14.77 9.35
CA THR A 313 -27.86 -14.93 8.09
C THR A 313 -27.97 -13.56 7.43
N LEU A 314 -27.44 -13.42 6.23
CA LEU A 314 -27.43 -12.17 5.47
C LEU A 314 -28.36 -12.30 4.26
N PRO A 315 -29.18 -11.27 3.97
CA PRO A 315 -30.03 -11.24 2.78
C PRO A 315 -29.19 -10.90 1.53
N LEU A 316 -28.25 -11.79 1.19
CA LEU A 316 -27.35 -11.64 0.05
C LEU A 316 -27.77 -12.58 -1.08
N GLY A 317 -27.93 -11.99 -2.27
CA GLY A 317 -27.99 -12.72 -3.52
C GLY A 317 -26.65 -13.35 -3.89
N PRO A 318 -26.59 -14.15 -4.98
CA PRO A 318 -25.32 -14.58 -5.53
C PRO A 318 -24.43 -13.38 -5.87
N GLY A 319 -23.18 -13.38 -5.39
CA GLY A 319 -22.24 -12.30 -5.64
C GLY A 319 -21.00 -12.38 -4.75
N ALA A 320 -20.01 -11.53 -5.01
CA ALA A 320 -18.91 -11.28 -4.08
C ALA A 320 -19.17 -9.94 -3.44
N TYR A 321 -19.06 -9.91 -2.12
CA TYR A 321 -19.27 -8.72 -1.35
C TYR A 321 -18.02 -8.45 -0.54
N ARG A 322 -17.47 -7.24 -0.64
CA ARG A 322 -16.36 -6.87 0.25
C ARG A 322 -16.88 -6.84 1.68
N PHE A 323 -16.10 -7.43 2.58
CA PHE A 323 -16.43 -7.46 3.99
C PHE A 323 -15.18 -7.51 4.88
N ALA A 324 -15.41 -7.22 6.14
CA ALA A 324 -14.48 -7.47 7.23
C ALA A 324 -15.28 -7.88 8.46
N LEU A 325 -14.64 -8.63 9.35
CA LEU A 325 -15.14 -8.83 10.69
C LEU A 325 -14.66 -7.68 11.58
N VAL A 326 -15.51 -7.24 12.49
CA VAL A 326 -15.18 -6.32 13.57
C VAL A 326 -15.24 -7.12 14.86
N ILE A 327 -14.09 -7.36 15.48
CA ILE A 327 -13.99 -8.15 16.71
C ILE A 327 -13.82 -7.21 17.89
N ASP A 328 -14.54 -7.47 18.99
CA ASP A 328 -14.50 -6.71 20.24
C ASP A 328 -14.77 -5.21 20.07
N GLY A 329 -15.54 -4.86 19.02
CA GLY A 329 -16.02 -3.51 18.74
C GLY A 329 -15.06 -2.59 17.99
N ASP A 330 -13.78 -2.93 17.86
CA ASP A 330 -12.76 -2.04 17.29
C ASP A 330 -11.80 -2.71 16.29
N ARG A 331 -11.68 -4.04 16.30
CA ARG A 331 -10.67 -4.75 15.50
C ARG A 331 -11.20 -5.21 14.16
N TRP A 332 -10.75 -4.57 13.08
CA TRP A 332 -11.12 -4.91 11.69
C TRP A 332 -10.23 -6.01 11.12
N VAL A 333 -10.87 -7.05 10.60
CA VAL A 333 -10.24 -8.33 10.30
C VAL A 333 -10.70 -8.86 8.96
N VAL A 334 -9.77 -9.32 8.14
CA VAL A 334 -10.07 -10.16 6.98
C VAL A 334 -9.92 -11.64 7.39
N PRO A 335 -11.00 -12.44 7.27
CA PRO A 335 -10.93 -13.87 7.49
C PRO A 335 -9.93 -14.61 6.59
N LYS A 336 -9.34 -15.69 7.11
CA LYS A 336 -8.65 -16.68 6.28
C LYS A 336 -9.67 -17.56 5.56
N GLY A 337 -9.35 -18.00 4.35
CA GLY A 337 -10.24 -18.81 3.53
C GLY A 337 -11.31 -18.03 2.76
N VAL A 338 -11.25 -16.69 2.77
CA VAL A 338 -11.92 -15.83 1.79
C VAL A 338 -10.90 -15.17 0.88
N PRO A 339 -11.22 -14.91 -0.40
CA PRO A 339 -10.33 -14.14 -1.25
C PRO A 339 -10.07 -12.77 -0.63
N ALA A 340 -8.82 -12.33 -0.60
CA ALA A 340 -8.40 -11.05 -0.06
C ALA A 340 -7.69 -10.21 -1.13
N MET A 341 -7.88 -8.89 -1.13
CA MET A 341 -7.23 -7.98 -2.07
C MET A 341 -6.03 -7.31 -1.39
N PRO A 342 -4.80 -7.45 -1.91
CA PRO A 342 -3.65 -6.70 -1.45
C PRO A 342 -3.82 -5.24 -1.80
N ASP A 343 -3.48 -4.38 -0.86
CA ASP A 343 -3.24 -3.00 -1.18
C ASP A 343 -1.79 -2.77 -1.64
N ASP A 344 -1.55 -1.66 -2.33
CA ASP A 344 -0.25 -1.36 -2.95
C ASP A 344 0.88 -1.06 -1.90
N PHE A 345 0.60 -1.23 -0.60
CA PHE A 345 1.54 -1.04 0.52
C PHE A 345 1.30 -2.03 1.69
N GLY A 346 0.95 -3.29 1.41
CA GLY A 346 1.02 -4.41 2.36
C GLY A 346 -0.17 -4.66 3.33
N GLY A 347 -1.40 -4.20 3.01
CA GLY A 347 -2.66 -4.49 3.74
C GLY A 347 -3.70 -5.27 2.91
N GLU A 348 -4.82 -5.71 3.50
CA GLU A 348 -5.79 -6.64 2.85
C GLU A 348 -7.28 -6.30 3.13
N VAL A 349 -8.19 -6.58 2.16
CA VAL A 349 -9.68 -6.55 2.32
C VAL A 349 -10.28 -7.90 1.88
N GLY A 350 -11.24 -8.45 2.62
CA GLY A 350 -11.85 -9.76 2.34
C GLY A 350 -13.06 -9.73 1.40
N LEU A 351 -13.28 -10.81 0.65
CA LEU A 351 -14.40 -11.00 -0.27
C LEU A 351 -15.29 -12.16 0.19
N LEU A 352 -16.54 -11.87 0.53
CA LEU A 352 -17.55 -12.87 0.87
C LEU A 352 -18.21 -13.35 -0.42
N LEU A 353 -17.90 -14.57 -0.82
CA LEU A 353 -18.46 -15.20 -2.02
C LEU A 353 -19.75 -15.96 -1.70
N ILE A 354 -20.85 -15.53 -2.32
CA ILE A 354 -22.14 -16.21 -2.30
C ILE A 354 -22.35 -16.84 -3.70
N GLY A 355 -22.09 -18.13 -3.85
CA GLY A 355 -22.28 -18.85 -5.13
C GLY A 355 -23.76 -18.99 -5.50
N GLY A 356 -24.12 -19.08 -6.79
CA GLY A 356 -25.49 -19.34 -7.28
C GLY A 356 -25.92 -20.81 -7.16
N GLU A 357 -27.21 -21.11 -7.29
CA GLU A 357 -27.64 -22.52 -7.41
C GLU A 357 -27.03 -23.14 -8.66
N VAL A 358 -26.34 -24.27 -8.49
CA VAL A 358 -26.08 -25.20 -9.61
C VAL A 358 -27.41 -25.88 -9.89
N ARG A 359 -28.02 -25.57 -11.04
CA ARG A 359 -29.18 -26.30 -11.54
C ARG A 359 -28.75 -27.58 -12.25
#